data_AF-T1ACN7-F1
#
_entry.id   AF-T1ACN7-F1
#
_cell.length_a   1.000
_cell.length_b   1.000
_cell.length_c   1.000
_cell.angle_alpha   90.00
_cell.angle_beta   90.00
_cell.angle_gamma   90.00
#
_symmetry.space_group_name_H-M   'P 1'
#
loop_
_entity.id
_entity.type
_entity.pdbx_description
1 polymer ?
#
loop_
_entity_poly.entity_id
_entity_poly.type
_entity_poly.pdbx_seq_one_letter_code
_entity_poly.pdbx_strand_id
1 'polypeptide(L)'
;GLLGHGGKLHFGVTASDVSAAAVATARAAIYPRGRIEEIPAQYRAEYVEMRGEEAFTPIASLRKRVAFARVNLLQAAAAPLQRLNLIFCQNVLMYFARERRRELLDGLAGLLEP
;
A
#
# COMPACT_ATOMS: atom_id res chain seq x y z
N GLY A 1 -7.75 -21.77 27.84
CA GLY A 1 -8.11 -20.60 28.65
C GLY A 1 -7.32 -19.40 28.19
N LEU A 2 -7.91 -18.21 28.38
CA LEU A 2 -7.29 -16.87 28.29
C LEU A 2 -7.30 -16.20 26.92
N LEU A 3 -8.51 -15.73 26.55
CA LEU A 3 -8.66 -14.35 26.08
C LEU A 3 -8.08 -13.42 27.17
N GLY A 4 -7.08 -12.61 26.80
CA GLY A 4 -6.47 -11.66 27.72
C GLY A 4 -5.55 -10.65 27.04
N HIS A 5 -6.02 -9.39 26.99
CA HIS A 5 -5.24 -8.14 27.03
C HIS A 5 -4.36 -7.76 25.82
N GLY A 6 -4.86 -6.81 25.01
CA GLY A 6 -4.04 -5.70 24.48
C GLY A 6 -2.98 -5.99 23.42
N GLY A 7 -3.07 -7.09 22.67
CA GLY A 7 -2.14 -7.37 21.57
C GLY A 7 -2.22 -6.29 20.49
N LYS A 8 -1.15 -5.53 20.27
CA LYS A 8 -1.03 -4.63 19.11
C LYS A 8 -1.32 -5.43 17.84
N LEU A 9 -2.30 -5.01 17.04
CA LEU A 9 -2.51 -5.58 15.71
C LEU A 9 -1.23 -5.34 14.88
N HIS A 10 -0.53 -6.42 14.57
CA HIS A 10 0.63 -6.40 13.69
C HIS A 10 0.16 -6.65 12.26
N PHE A 11 -0.05 -5.56 11.51
CA PHE A 11 -0.23 -5.62 10.07
C PHE A 11 1.03 -5.16 9.34
N GLY A 12 1.23 -5.72 8.15
CA GLY A 12 2.17 -5.27 7.14
C GLY A 12 1.43 -5.03 5.83
N VAL A 13 1.97 -4.15 4.99
CA VAL A 13 1.41 -3.81 3.68
C VAL A 13 2.47 -4.06 2.62
N THR A 14 2.13 -4.86 1.61
CA THR A 14 2.90 -4.92 0.37
C THR A 14 2.22 -3.99 -0.63
N ALA A 15 2.92 -2.93 -1.03
CA ALA A 15 2.45 -1.99 -2.04
C ALA A 15 3.24 -2.16 -3.33
N SER A 16 2.55 -2.26 -4.46
CA SER A 16 3.22 -2.46 -5.74
C SER A 16 2.67 -1.58 -6.85
N ASP A 17 3.56 -1.21 -7.77
CA ASP A 17 3.22 -0.47 -8.99
C ASP A 17 4.13 -0.93 -10.14
N VAL A 18 3.68 -0.76 -11.38
CA VAL A 18 4.49 -1.02 -12.58
C VAL A 18 5.53 0.09 -12.81
N SER A 19 5.22 1.31 -12.35
CA SER A 19 6.04 2.51 -12.45
C SER A 19 7.18 2.51 -11.44
N ALA A 20 8.42 2.41 -11.93
CA ALA A 20 9.62 2.51 -11.09
C ALA A 20 9.71 3.87 -10.38
N ALA A 21 9.28 4.96 -11.04
CA ALA A 21 9.29 6.30 -10.47
C ALA A 21 8.31 6.46 -9.29
N ALA A 22 7.11 5.89 -9.41
CA ALA A 22 6.13 5.89 -8.33
C ALA A 22 6.64 5.09 -7.11
N VAL A 23 7.20 3.90 -7.36
CA VAL A 23 7.81 3.07 -6.31
C VAL A 23 8.97 3.80 -5.62
N ALA A 24 9.84 4.47 -6.38
CA ALA A 24 10.95 5.24 -5.81
C ALA A 24 10.45 6.39 -4.92
N THR A 25 9.43 7.12 -5.38
CA THR A 25 8.80 8.21 -4.61
C THR A 25 8.19 7.68 -3.31
N ALA A 26 7.45 6.57 -3.37
CA ALA A 26 6.83 5.96 -2.20
C ALA A 26 7.85 5.43 -1.18
N ARG A 27 8.97 4.86 -1.65
CA ARG A 27 10.09 4.43 -0.79
C ARG A 27 10.80 5.60 -0.11
N ALA A 28 11.01 6.71 -0.83
CA ALA A 28 11.58 7.92 -0.24
C ALA A 28 10.66 8.50 0.86
N ALA A 29 9.35 8.37 0.67
CA ALA A 29 8.31 8.80 1.60
C ALA A 29 8.42 10.30 1.97
N ILE A 30 8.81 11.13 1.00
CA ILE A 30 8.87 12.59 1.12
C ILE A 30 7.85 13.15 0.16
N TYR A 31 6.91 13.91 0.68
CA TYR A 31 5.80 14.47 -0.09
C TYR A 31 5.77 16.00 0.05
N PRO A 32 5.40 16.75 -1.01
CA PRO A 32 5.28 18.20 -0.93
C PRO A 32 4.23 18.62 0.11
N ARG A 33 4.50 19.70 0.85
CA ARG A 33 3.60 20.22 1.88
C ARG A 33 2.19 20.45 1.38
N GLY A 34 2.02 20.93 0.15
CA GLY A 34 0.69 21.19 -0.44
C GLY A 34 -0.24 19.97 -0.48
N ARG A 35 0.29 18.75 -0.41
CA ARG A 35 -0.48 17.49 -0.39
C ARG A 35 -1.01 17.14 1.00
N ILE A 36 -0.54 17.83 2.05
CA ILE A 36 -0.93 17.50 3.42
C ILE A 36 -2.42 17.74 3.65
N GLU A 37 -3.04 18.68 2.95
CA GLU A 37 -4.48 18.98 3.05
C GLU A 37 -5.39 17.84 2.53
N GLU A 38 -4.85 16.90 1.76
CA GLU A 38 -5.58 15.71 1.31
C GLU A 38 -5.75 14.68 2.45
N ILE A 39 -5.00 14.82 3.55
CA ILE A 39 -5.04 13.91 4.69
C ILE A 39 -5.97 14.49 5.78
N PRO A 40 -6.96 13.73 6.27
CA PRO A 40 -7.82 14.18 7.36
C PRO A 40 -7.03 14.62 8.60
N ALA A 41 -7.49 15.69 9.27
CA ALA A 41 -6.78 16.34 10.37
C ALA A 41 -6.28 15.40 11.46
N GLN A 42 -7.12 14.44 11.87
CA GLN A 42 -6.78 13.42 12.87
C GLN A 42 -5.56 12.58 12.48
N TYR A 43 -5.46 12.17 11.21
CA TYR A 43 -4.35 11.35 10.74
C TYR A 43 -3.08 12.17 10.51
N ARG A 44 -3.20 13.45 10.14
CA ARG A 44 -2.04 14.35 10.06
C ARG A 44 -1.37 14.50 11.42
N ALA A 45 -2.15 14.75 12.45
CA ALA A 45 -1.65 14.96 13.80
C ALA A 45 -0.91 13.72 14.36
N GLU A 46 -1.36 12.53 13.97
CA GLU A 46 -0.85 11.28 14.52
C GLU A 46 0.25 10.62 13.68
N TYR A 47 0.19 10.74 12.35
CA TYR A 47 1.00 9.93 11.43
C TYR A 47 1.91 10.73 10.50
N VAL A 48 1.95 12.06 10.60
CA VAL A 48 2.76 12.92 9.73
C VAL A 48 3.79 13.72 10.52
N GLU A 49 5.01 13.79 9.99
CA GLU A 49 6.12 14.62 10.46
C GLU A 49 6.48 15.65 9.37
N MET A 50 6.60 16.92 9.75
CA MET A 50 7.09 17.94 8.83
C MET A 50 8.58 17.78 8.57
N ARG A 51 9.00 17.97 7.32
CA ARG A 51 10.39 17.91 6.87
C ARG A 51 10.78 19.28 6.29
N GLY A 52 11.16 20.19 7.17
CA GLY A 52 11.34 21.60 6.82
C GLY A 52 10.01 22.27 6.48
N GLU A 53 10.07 23.34 5.68
CA GLU A 53 8.89 24.13 5.33
C GLU A 53 8.12 23.54 4.14
N GLU A 54 8.80 22.86 3.22
CA GLU A 54 8.26 22.50 1.90
C GLU A 54 7.77 21.05 1.79
N ALA A 55 8.04 20.18 2.77
CA ALA A 55 7.74 18.77 2.67
C ALA A 55 7.29 18.14 3.99
N PHE A 56 6.68 16.96 3.90
CA PHE A 56 6.36 16.11 5.04
C PHE A 56 6.70 14.65 4.74
N THR A 57 6.71 13.83 5.79
CA THR A 57 6.92 12.39 5.73
C THR A 57 5.98 11.67 6.70
N PRO A 58 5.51 10.46 6.39
CA PRO A 58 4.84 9.64 7.39
C PRO A 58 5.81 9.21 8.50
N ILE A 59 5.32 9.07 9.72
CA ILE A 59 6.13 8.64 10.88
C ILE A 59 6.87 7.33 10.60
N ALA A 60 8.06 7.16 11.19
CA ALA A 60 8.90 6.00 10.94
C ALA A 60 8.22 4.65 11.26
N SER A 61 7.39 4.59 12.29
CA SER A 61 6.69 3.36 12.68
C SER A 61 5.66 2.90 11.65
N LEU A 62 5.03 3.82 10.91
CA LEU A 62 4.12 3.49 9.81
C LEU A 62 4.91 3.05 8.57
N ARG A 63 5.97 3.78 8.21
CA ARG A 63 6.82 3.44 7.05
C ARG A 63 7.41 2.04 7.15
N LYS A 64 7.84 1.62 8.34
CA LYS A 64 8.40 0.28 8.59
C LYS A 64 7.41 -0.87 8.36
N ARG A 65 6.10 -0.59 8.25
CA ARG A 65 5.07 -1.60 7.98
C ARG A 65 4.82 -1.79 6.48
N VAL A 66 5.38 -0.95 5.62
CA VAL A 66 5.10 -0.98 4.19
C VAL A 66 6.33 -1.42 3.41
N ALA A 67 6.20 -2.51 2.65
CA ALA A 67 7.19 -2.97 1.69
C ALA A 67 6.74 -2.60 0.28
N PHE A 68 7.61 -1.94 -0.49
CA PHE A 68 7.31 -1.54 -1.86
C PHE A 68 8.01 -2.43 -2.87
N ALA A 69 7.28 -2.92 -3.88
CA ALA A 69 7.81 -3.73 -4.97
C ALA A 69 7.39 -3.18 -6.33
N ARG A 70 8.25 -3.33 -7.35
CA ARG A 70 7.84 -3.07 -8.73
C ARG A 70 7.25 -4.35 -9.29
N VAL A 71 5.95 -4.34 -9.59
CA VAL A 71 5.23 -5.53 -10.07
C VAL A 71 4.30 -5.11 -11.21
N ASN A 72 4.34 -5.85 -12.31
CA ASN A 72 3.28 -5.78 -13.30
C ASN A 72 2.10 -6.60 -12.77
N LEU A 73 0.92 -5.98 -12.63
CA LEU A 73 -0.27 -6.67 -12.12
C LEU A 73 -0.67 -7.91 -12.93
N LEU A 74 -0.39 -7.93 -14.23
CA LEU A 74 -0.60 -9.12 -15.08
C LEU A 74 0.28 -10.32 -14.66
N GLN A 75 1.33 -10.06 -13.89
CA GLN A 75 2.27 -11.04 -13.34
C GLN A 75 2.15 -11.16 -11.81
N ALA A 76 1.22 -10.44 -11.17
CA ALA A 76 1.11 -10.41 -9.71
C ALA A 76 0.81 -11.79 -9.11
N ALA A 77 0.00 -12.61 -9.78
CA ALA A 77 -0.29 -13.99 -9.35
C ALA A 77 0.95 -14.91 -9.39
N ALA A 78 1.96 -14.58 -10.20
CA ALA A 78 3.22 -15.31 -10.29
C ALA A 78 4.34 -14.67 -9.43
N ALA A 79 4.09 -13.49 -8.85
CA ALA A 79 5.04 -12.88 -7.94
C ALA A 79 5.10 -13.69 -6.64
N PRO A 80 6.25 -13.73 -5.95
CA PRO A 80 6.42 -14.44 -4.68
C PRO A 80 5.73 -13.69 -3.52
N LEU A 81 4.43 -13.43 -3.67
CA LEU A 81 3.59 -12.83 -2.65
C LEU A 81 3.05 -13.94 -1.76
N GLN A 82 3.15 -13.74 -0.44
CA GLN A 82 2.41 -14.55 0.51
C GLN A 82 0.90 -14.30 0.32
N ARG A 83 0.08 -15.21 0.82
CA ARG A 83 -1.36 -14.98 0.89
C ARG A 83 -1.68 -13.73 1.71
N LEU A 84 -2.72 -13.02 1.31
CA LEU A 84 -3.09 -11.70 1.79
C LEU A 84 -4.46 -11.74 2.43
N ASN A 85 -4.62 -11.06 3.57
CA ASN A 85 -5.94 -10.92 4.20
C ASN A 85 -6.84 -9.90 3.47
N LEU A 86 -6.24 -8.96 2.74
CA LEU A 86 -6.95 -7.89 2.04
C LEU A 86 -6.13 -7.41 0.83
N ILE A 87 -6.81 -7.17 -0.29
CA ILE A 87 -6.21 -6.61 -1.51
C ILE A 87 -6.96 -5.33 -1.90
N PHE A 88 -6.21 -4.25 -2.09
CA PHE A 88 -6.71 -3.01 -2.69
C PHE A 88 -6.25 -2.92 -4.14
N CYS A 89 -7.21 -2.87 -5.08
CA CYS A 89 -6.96 -2.66 -6.51
C CYS A 89 -7.95 -1.62 -7.06
N GLN A 90 -7.71 -0.35 -6.77
CA GLN A 90 -8.62 0.75 -7.13
C GLN A 90 -8.10 1.51 -8.35
N ASN A 91 -9.01 1.98 -9.22
CA ASN A 91 -8.74 2.80 -10.41
C ASN A 91 -7.77 2.18 -11.45
N VAL A 92 -7.28 0.97 -11.24
CA VAL A 92 -6.36 0.29 -12.17
C VAL A 92 -7.10 -0.61 -13.17
N LEU A 93 -8.16 -1.28 -12.72
CA LEU A 93 -8.90 -2.23 -13.57
C LEU A 93 -9.51 -1.58 -14.81
N MET A 94 -9.88 -0.29 -14.73
CA MET A 94 -10.50 0.46 -15.84
C MET A 94 -9.60 0.57 -17.08
N TYR A 95 -8.28 0.35 -16.95
CA TYR A 95 -7.34 0.40 -18.07
C TYR A 95 -7.22 -0.92 -18.86
N PHE A 96 -7.85 -2.01 -18.40
CA PHE A 96 -7.73 -3.32 -19.04
C PHE A 96 -9.00 -3.71 -19.81
N ALA A 97 -8.80 -4.41 -20.92
CA ALA A 97 -9.89 -5.07 -21.65
C ALA A 97 -10.63 -6.08 -20.76
N ARG A 98 -11.89 -6.37 -21.08
CA ARG A 98 -12.77 -7.23 -20.25
C ARG A 98 -12.15 -8.59 -19.91
N GLU A 99 -11.54 -9.25 -20.89
CA GLU A 99 -10.92 -10.57 -20.72
C GLU A 99 -9.74 -10.47 -19.74
N ARG A 100 -8.84 -9.50 -19.95
CA ARG A 100 -7.69 -9.26 -19.06
C ARG A 100 -8.08 -8.83 -17.64
N ARG A 101 -9.16 -8.07 -17.48
CA ARG A 101 -9.70 -7.76 -16.15
C ARG A 101 -10.09 -9.02 -15.38
N ARG A 102 -10.72 -9.98 -16.06
CA ARG A 102 -11.14 -11.24 -15.43
C ARG A 102 -9.93 -12.06 -15.00
N GLU A 103 -8.97 -12.27 -15.88
CA GLU A 103 -7.72 -13.00 -15.56
C GLU A 103 -6.99 -12.38 -14.36
N LEU A 104 -6.90 -11.05 -14.33
CA LEU A 104 -6.27 -10.33 -13.23
C LEU A 104 -7.04 -10.54 -11.92
N LEU A 105 -8.38 -10.41 -11.94
CA LEU A 105 -9.21 -10.63 -10.76
C LEU A 105 -9.11 -12.07 -10.24
N ASP A 106 -9.13 -13.07 -11.12
CA ASP A 106 -8.97 -14.48 -10.76
C ASP A 106 -7.60 -14.71 -10.09
N GLY A 107 -6.54 -14.11 -10.66
CA GLY A 107 -5.20 -14.16 -10.08
C GLY A 107 -5.09 -13.50 -8.71
N LEU A 108 -5.69 -12.32 -8.53
CA LEU A 108 -5.71 -11.64 -7.22
C LEU A 108 -6.56 -12.40 -6.20
N ALA A 109 -7.69 -12.97 -6.62
CA ALA A 109 -8.54 -13.78 -5.73
C ALA A 109 -7.80 -15.02 -5.22
N GLY A 110 -6.96 -15.65 -6.04
CA GLY A 110 -6.11 -16.76 -5.62
C GLY A 110 -5.07 -16.41 -4.54
N LEU A 111 -4.72 -15.12 -4.40
CA LEU A 111 -3.80 -14.63 -3.37
C LEU A 111 -4.51 -14.28 -2.05
N LEU A 112 -5.84 -14.25 -2.00
CA LEU A 112 -6.56 -14.00 -0.76
C LEU A 112 -6.52 -15.23 0.16
N GLU A 113 -6.41 -14.98 1.46
CA GLU A 113 -6.72 -16.00 2.46
C GLU A 113 -8.21 -16.42 2.34
N PRO A 114 -8.53 -17.70 2.61
CA PRO A 114 -9.90 -18.21 2.58
C PRO A 114 -10.86 -17.52 3.56
#